data_AF-A0A3C1HWD9-F1
#
_entry.id   AF-A0A3C1HWD9-F1
#
_cell.length_a   1.000
_cell.length_b   1.000
_cell.length_c   1.000
_cell.angle_alpha   90.00
_cell.angle_beta   90.00
_cell.angle_gamma   90.00
#
_symmetry.space_group_name_H-M   'P 1'
#
loop_
_entity.id
_entity.type
_entity.pdbx_description
1 polymer ?
#
loop_
_entity_poly.entity_id
_entity_poly.type
_entity_poly.pdbx_seq_one_letter_code
_entity_poly.pdbx_strand_id
1 'polypeptide(L)'
;MGRTLAIVKIVFLCLVALCIPGMLILDAVQARKYADLKQQVLDLEKKQADLVEQNKKLITDISVLSGTDRIEKIAEEELGMRQALSEEIVRVEMKDVKKK
;
A
#
# COMPACT_ATOMS: atom_id res chain seq x y z
N MET A 1 25.61 -9.47 64.86
CA MET A 1 25.59 -8.50 63.75
C MET A 1 26.50 -8.87 62.55
N GLY A 2 27.63 -9.58 62.72
CA GLY A 2 28.51 -9.89 61.58
C GLY A 2 27.98 -10.89 60.54
N ARG A 3 27.18 -11.90 60.95
CA ARG A 3 26.63 -12.93 60.05
C ARG A 3 25.61 -12.40 59.04
N THR A 4 24.73 -11.48 59.46
CA THR A 4 23.74 -10.86 58.58
C THR A 4 24.39 -10.00 57.50
N LEU A 5 25.47 -9.29 57.84
CA LEU A 5 26.23 -8.49 56.88
C LEU A 5 26.91 -9.35 55.80
N ALA A 6 27.41 -10.54 56.17
CA ALA A 6 28.01 -11.48 55.23
C ALA A 6 26.96 -12.06 54.26
N ILE A 7 25.77 -12.42 54.76
CA ILE A 7 24.67 -12.92 53.93
C ILE A 7 24.23 -11.86 52.92
N VAL A 8 24.08 -10.60 53.34
CA VAL A 8 23.69 -9.50 52.44
C VAL A 8 24.71 -9.30 51.32
N LYS A 9 26.02 -9.39 51.62
CA LYS A 9 27.07 -9.29 50.60
C LYS A 9 27.02 -10.43 49.58
N ILE A 10 26.75 -11.65 50.02
CA ILE A 10 26.63 -12.81 49.13
C ILE A 10 25.41 -12.67 48.23
N VAL A 11 24.26 -12.27 48.79
CA VAL A 11 23.03 -12.01 48.00
C VAL A 11 23.28 -10.93 46.96
N PHE A 12 23.94 -9.83 47.32
CA PHE A 12 24.30 -8.78 46.38
C PHE A 12 25.21 -9.29 45.25
N LEU A 13 26.22 -10.10 45.58
CA LEU A 13 27.14 -10.67 44.58
C LEU A 13 26.40 -11.61 43.62
N CYS A 14 25.48 -12.44 44.11
CA CYS A 14 24.64 -13.30 43.29
C CYS A 14 23.71 -12.50 42.38
N LEU A 15 23.15 -11.39 42.87
CA LEU A 15 22.29 -10.50 42.09
C LEU A 15 23.04 -9.87 40.92
N VAL A 16 24.26 -9.37 41.17
CA VAL A 16 25.13 -8.82 40.12
C VAL A 16 25.57 -9.91 39.13
N ALA A 17 25.89 -11.11 39.63
CA ALA A 17 26.23 -12.24 38.77
C ALA A 17 25.08 -12.67 37.85
N LEU A 18 23.83 -12.50 38.28
CA LEU A 18 22.63 -12.79 37.47
C LEU A 18 22.28 -11.67 36.47
N CYS A 19 22.77 -10.45 36.67
CA CYS A 19 22.52 -9.35 35.72
C CYS A 19 23.11 -9.63 34.34
N ILE A 20 24.29 -10.24 34.27
CA ILE A 20 24.97 -10.55 33.00
C ILE A 20 24.16 -11.55 32.14
N PRO A 21 23.79 -12.75 32.63
CA PRO A 21 22.94 -13.65 31.87
C PRO A 21 21.54 -13.07 31.65
N GLY A 22 21.02 -12.27 32.58
CA GLY A 22 19.75 -11.57 32.42
C GLY A 22 19.73 -10.61 31.23
N MET A 23 20.77 -9.78 31.08
CA MET A 23 20.91 -8.89 29.93
C MET A 23 21.01 -9.66 28.61
N LEU A 24 21.77 -10.76 28.56
CA LEU A 24 21.89 -11.58 27.35
C LEU A 24 20.55 -12.17 26.91
N ILE A 25 19.72 -12.62 27.86
CA ILE A 25 18.37 -13.12 27.55
C ILE A 25 17.49 -12.00 27.01
N LEU A 26 17.54 -10.81 27.61
CA LEU A 26 16.78 -9.65 27.15
C LEU A 26 17.20 -9.23 25.74
N ASP A 27 18.49 -9.21 25.45
CA ASP A 27 19.03 -8.90 24.12
C ASP A 27 18.59 -9.93 23.08
N ALA A 28 18.65 -11.22 23.42
CA ALA A 28 18.17 -12.28 22.53
C ALA A 28 16.66 -12.15 22.21
N VAL A 29 15.84 -11.84 23.21
CA VAL A 29 14.40 -11.63 23.02
C VAL A 29 14.12 -10.38 22.17
N GLN A 30 14.83 -9.29 22.45
CA GLN A 30 14.72 -8.07 21.63
C GLN A 30 15.14 -8.34 20.19
N ALA A 31 16.29 -8.96 19.96
CA ALA A 31 16.78 -9.29 18.62
C ALA A 31 15.77 -10.13 17.82
N ARG A 32 15.11 -11.10 18.46
CA ARG A 32 14.05 -11.90 17.81
C ARG A 32 12.84 -11.05 17.42
N LYS A 33 12.35 -10.18 18.32
CA LYS A 33 11.23 -9.29 18.01
C LYS A 33 11.57 -8.29 16.90
N TYR A 34 12.79 -7.74 16.91
CA TYR A 34 13.25 -6.84 15.86
C TYR A 34 13.40 -7.57 14.51
N ALA A 35 13.92 -8.80 14.51
CA ALA A 35 14.05 -9.60 13.29
C ALA A 35 12.66 -9.91 12.68
N ASP A 36 11.70 -10.30 13.51
CA ASP A 36 10.33 -10.58 13.07
C ASP A 36 9.65 -9.31 12.51
N LEU A 37 9.75 -8.20 13.23
CA LEU A 37 9.20 -6.92 12.78
C LEU A 37 9.83 -6.46 11.45
N LYS A 38 11.15 -6.62 11.31
CA LYS A 38 11.86 -6.30 10.07
C LYS A 38 11.37 -7.17 8.90
N GLN A 39 11.12 -8.46 9.15
CA GLN A 39 10.59 -9.35 8.13
C GLN A 39 9.19 -8.92 7.67
N GLN A 40 8.32 -8.56 8.62
CA GLN A 40 6.98 -8.07 8.31
C GLN A 40 7.01 -6.79 7.46
N VAL A 41 7.93 -5.86 7.76
CA VAL A 41 8.13 -4.64 6.97
C VAL A 41 8.56 -4.97 5.54
N LEU A 42 9.54 -5.86 5.37
CA LEU A 42 10.01 -6.28 4.04
C LEU A 42 8.90 -6.96 3.22
N ASP A 43 8.09 -7.79 3.86
CA ASP A 43 6.97 -8.46 3.20
C ASP A 43 5.89 -7.44 2.76
N LEU A 44 5.65 -6.40 3.57
CA LEU A 44 4.74 -5.30 3.21
C LEU A 44 5.29 -4.45 2.07
N GLU A 45 6.57 -4.10 2.10
CA GLU A 45 7.23 -3.35 1.01
C GLU A 45 7.15 -4.12 -0.32
N LYS A 46 7.37 -5.44 -0.27
CA LYS A 46 7.25 -6.30 -1.46
C LYS A 46 5.83 -6.31 -2.01
N LYS A 47 4.82 -6.44 -1.14
CA LYS A 47 3.40 -6.36 -1.54
C LYS A 47 3.05 -5.00 -2.13
N GLN A 48 3.57 -3.92 -1.55
CA GLN A 48 3.34 -2.57 -2.06
C GLN A 48 3.92 -2.41 -3.47
N ALA A 49 5.13 -2.89 -3.72
CA ALA A 49 5.75 -2.84 -5.04
C ALA A 49 4.92 -3.61 -6.09
N ASP A 50 4.48 -4.82 -5.74
CA ASP A 50 3.64 -5.66 -6.60
C ASP A 50 2.28 -4.99 -6.91
N LEU A 51 1.63 -4.40 -5.90
CA LEU A 51 0.38 -3.65 -6.09
C LEU A 51 0.57 -2.43 -7.00
N VAL A 52 1.70 -1.70 -6.88
CA VAL A 52 2.00 -0.57 -7.76
C VAL A 52 2.19 -1.02 -9.20
N GLU A 53 2.87 -2.15 -9.41
CA GLU A 53 3.07 -2.72 -10.75
C GLU A 53 1.73 -3.19 -11.37
N GLN A 54 0.91 -3.88 -10.59
CA GLN A 54 -0.43 -4.31 -11.02
C GLN A 54 -1.33 -3.11 -11.35
N ASN A 55 -1.34 -2.06 -10.51
CA ASN A 55 -2.11 -0.85 -10.78
C ASN A 55 -1.64 -0.15 -12.06
N LYS A 56 -0.33 -0.07 -12.31
CA LYS A 56 0.18 0.49 -13.58
C LYS A 56 -0.36 -0.30 -14.77
N LYS A 57 -0.29 -1.63 -14.71
CA LYS A 57 -0.81 -2.49 -15.78
C LYS A 57 -2.31 -2.29 -16.00
N LEU A 58 -3.10 -2.26 -14.92
CA LEU A 58 -4.54 -2.03 -14.99
C LEU A 58 -4.87 -0.67 -15.60
N ILE A 59 -4.16 0.39 -15.21
CA ILE A 59 -4.34 1.72 -15.81
C ILE A 59 -4.04 1.67 -17.30
N THR A 60 -2.96 1.03 -17.72
CA THR A 60 -2.64 0.85 -19.15
C THR A 60 -3.73 0.08 -19.88
N ASP A 61 -4.19 -1.04 -19.34
CA ASP A 61 -5.26 -1.85 -19.94
C ASP A 61 -6.55 -1.04 -20.04
N ILE A 62 -6.92 -0.31 -18.98
CA ILE A 62 -8.06 0.61 -18.99
C ILE A 62 -7.86 1.68 -20.07
N SER A 63 -6.70 2.32 -20.18
CA SER A 63 -6.45 3.32 -21.23
C SER A 63 -6.60 2.74 -22.64
N VAL A 64 -6.18 1.49 -22.86
CA VAL A 64 -6.37 0.78 -24.14
C VAL A 64 -7.84 0.48 -24.39
N LEU A 65 -8.57 0.00 -23.39
CA LEU A 65 -9.99 -0.38 -23.50
C LEU A 65 -10.95 0.82 -23.56
N SER A 66 -10.62 1.89 -22.85
CA SER A 66 -11.44 3.11 -22.72
C SER A 66 -11.10 4.16 -23.77
N GLY A 67 -10.08 3.90 -24.59
CA GLY A 67 -9.60 4.84 -25.59
C GLY A 67 -10.71 5.22 -26.55
N THR A 68 -10.89 6.52 -26.74
CA THR A 68 -11.72 7.12 -27.79
C THR A 68 -11.45 6.45 -29.14
N ASP A 69 -10.22 6.03 -29.41
CA ASP A 69 -9.80 5.23 -30.58
C ASP A 69 -10.66 3.99 -30.84
N ARG A 70 -11.10 3.27 -29.80
CA ARG A 70 -11.94 2.08 -29.98
C ARG A 70 -13.38 2.47 -30.33
N ILE A 71 -13.88 3.55 -29.75
CA ILE A 71 -15.19 4.11 -30.10
C ILE A 71 -15.17 4.64 -31.54
N GLU A 72 -14.11 5.34 -31.92
CA GLU A 72 -13.89 5.89 -33.26
C GLU A 72 -13.76 4.77 -34.30
N LYS A 73 -12.98 3.72 -34.02
CA LYS A 73 -12.95 2.54 -34.88
C LYS A 73 -14.29 1.85 -35.06
N ILE A 74 -15.05 1.64 -33.98
CA ILE A 74 -16.39 1.03 -34.10
C ILE A 74 -17.32 1.96 -34.89
N ALA A 75 -17.24 3.27 -34.66
CA ALA A 75 -18.01 4.27 -35.38
C ALA A 75 -17.69 4.25 -36.88
N GLU A 76 -16.42 4.24 -37.26
CA GLU A 76 -15.98 4.25 -38.67
C GLU A 76 -16.14 2.89 -39.36
N GLU A 77 -15.65 1.80 -38.74
CA GLU A 77 -15.54 0.48 -39.37
C GLU A 77 -16.84 -0.33 -39.31
N GLU A 78 -17.60 -0.26 -38.21
CA GLU A 78 -18.84 -1.06 -38.04
C GLU A 78 -20.10 -0.25 -38.34
N LEU A 79 -20.13 1.02 -37.93
CA LEU A 79 -21.31 1.88 -38.06
C LEU A 79 -21.27 2.80 -39.30
N GLY A 80 -20.14 2.83 -40.02
CA GLY A 80 -19.96 3.68 -41.20
C GLY A 80 -20.11 5.18 -40.92
N MET A 81 -19.94 5.57 -39.66
CA MET A 81 -20.02 6.96 -39.22
C MET A 81 -18.76 7.70 -39.63
N ARG A 82 -18.91 9.00 -39.89
CA ARG A 82 -17.80 9.93 -40.15
C ARG A 82 -18.05 11.20 -39.38
N GLN A 83 -17.01 11.99 -39.15
CA GLN A 83 -17.20 13.33 -38.61
C GLN A 83 -18.14 14.15 -39.51
N ALA A 84 -19.12 14.81 -38.88
CA ALA A 84 -20.10 15.65 -39.56
C ALA A 84 -19.43 16.95 -40.03
N LEU A 85 -19.74 17.35 -41.25
CA LEU A 85 -19.32 18.66 -41.78
C LEU A 85 -20.16 19.76 -41.13
N SER A 86 -19.63 20.98 -41.05
CA SER A 86 -20.32 22.12 -40.41
C SER A 86 -21.73 22.39 -40.94
N GLU A 87 -21.97 22.06 -42.20
CA GLU A 87 -23.25 22.19 -42.91
C GLU A 87 -24.28 21.11 -42.51
N GLU A 88 -23.83 20.02 -41.89
CA GLU A 88 -24.68 18.91 -41.43
C GLU A 88 -25.13 19.06 -39.96
N ILE A 89 -24.64 20.09 -39.26
CA ILE A 89 -24.90 20.32 -37.83
C ILE A 89 -26.17 21.16 -37.66
N VAL A 90 -27.26 20.53 -37.21
CA VAL A 90 -28.51 21.22 -36.85
C VAL A 90 -28.54 21.52 -35.35
N ARG A 91 -28.47 22.79 -34.98
CA ARG A 91 -28.64 23.24 -33.58
C ARG A 91 -30.10 23.47 -33.28
N VAL A 92 -30.68 22.61 -32.45
CA VAL A 92 -32.06 22.76 -31.97
C VAL A 92 -32.03 23.46 -30.61
N GLU A 93 -32.57 24.67 -30.55
CA GLU A 93 -32.82 25.37 -29.28
C GLU A 93 -34.26 25.10 -28.83
N MET A 94 -34.40 24.42 -27.69
CA MET A 94 -35.72 24.21 -27.08
C MET A 94 -36.14 25.49 -26.35
N LYS A 95 -37.24 26.11 -26.78
CA LYS A 95 -37.88 27.17 -25.99
C LYS A 95 -38.43 26.55 -24.72
N ASP A 96 -37.96 27.04 -23.57
CA ASP A 96 -38.52 26.72 -22.25
C ASP A 96 -40.05 26.84 -22.30
N VAL A 97 -40.72 25.70 -22.11
CA VAL A 97 -42.17 25.66 -21.95
C VAL A 97 -42.47 26.29 -20.60
N LYS A 98 -42.87 27.57 -20.60
CA LYS A 98 -43.44 28.23 -19.42
C LYS A 98 -44.60 27.37 -18.90
N LYS A 99 -44.37 26.65 -17.80
CA LYS A 99 -45.43 26.02 -17.01
C LYS A 99 -46.36 27.13 -16.50
N LYS A 100 -47.62 27.11 -16.93
CA LYS A 100 -48.72 27.88 -16.36
C LYS A 100 -49.20 27.23 -15.07
#